data_AF-A0A8H5T7N5-F1
#
_entry.id   AF-A0A8H5T7N5-F1
#
_cell.length_a   1.000
_cell.length_b   1.000
_cell.length_c   1.000
_cell.angle_alpha   90.00
_cell.angle_beta   90.00
_cell.angle_gamma   90.00
#
_symmetry.space_group_name_H-M   'P 1'
#
loop_
_entity.id
_entity.type
_entity.pdbx_description
1 polymer ?
#
loop_
_entity_poly.entity_id
_entity_poly.type
_entity_poly.pdbx_seq_one_letter_code
_entity_poly.pdbx_strand_id
1 'polypeptide(L)'
;MTSEPAETPGLTLPVAPPPAWEVIDNLQQAQQNQTQEQDSEDNDGGQDFDGHSDSDLDSALGSNLADSTYSLNSSIFEYRTLHGHQMMIKQLSGHHFTLLLLDDKLHLTPLKPDIQRVLDIGTGTAIWAIDFADEHPGVEVVGTEISPIQPSWVPSNLRLSEIEDCNDSWTFRPGSFDFVHLRFMLGSINDWIATFKEAFTVCAPGGWIESYEVSSTMESDDDSIPEGSAMQRWGQVFEEGGLRAGRSFAIIREDVQKTAMEEAGFVNIHVEDLKVRLPEQSTQKR
;
A
#
# COMPACT_ATOMS: atom_id res chain seq x y z
N MET A 1 64.13 -27.75 32.75
CA MET A 1 63.68 -26.56 32.00
C MET A 1 62.30 -26.88 31.47
N THR A 2 61.30 -26.47 32.26
CA THR A 2 59.87 -26.62 32.01
C THR A 2 59.39 -25.36 31.32
N SER A 3 58.87 -25.47 30.10
CA SER A 3 58.24 -24.37 29.37
C SER A 3 56.72 -24.56 29.39
N GLU A 4 56.02 -23.62 30.04
CA GLU A 4 54.57 -23.46 29.98
C GLU A 4 54.08 -23.18 28.55
N PRO A 5 52.89 -23.63 28.14
CA PRO A 5 52.22 -23.12 26.96
C PRO A 5 51.40 -21.85 27.30
N ALA A 6 51.46 -20.89 26.39
CA ALA A 6 50.87 -19.56 26.48
C ALA A 6 49.33 -19.55 26.50
N GLU A 7 48.77 -18.63 27.30
CA GLU A 7 47.34 -18.27 27.31
C GLU A 7 46.92 -17.61 25.99
N THR A 8 45.84 -18.11 25.39
CA THR A 8 45.10 -17.43 24.31
C THR A 8 44.16 -16.37 24.89
N PRO A 9 44.05 -15.15 24.31
CA PRO A 9 43.12 -14.13 24.77
C PRO A 9 41.67 -14.57 24.48
N GLY A 10 40.80 -14.49 25.48
CA GLY A 10 39.37 -14.77 25.31
C GLY A 10 38.72 -13.80 24.32
N LEU A 11 38.11 -14.33 23.26
CA LEU A 11 37.17 -13.58 22.43
C LEU A 11 35.96 -13.19 23.28
N THR A 12 35.81 -11.90 23.57
CA THR A 12 34.53 -11.34 24.02
C THR A 12 33.55 -11.40 22.85
N LEU A 13 32.50 -12.21 22.98
CA LEU A 13 31.39 -12.19 22.03
C LEU A 13 30.76 -10.79 21.99
N PRO A 14 30.38 -10.27 20.82
CA PRO A 14 29.70 -8.99 20.72
C PRO A 14 28.38 -9.05 21.51
N VAL A 15 28.14 -8.01 22.32
CA VAL A 15 26.88 -7.84 23.04
C VAL A 15 25.76 -7.80 22.00
N ALA A 16 24.78 -8.70 22.13
CA ALA A 16 23.64 -8.74 21.23
C ALA A 16 22.93 -7.37 21.27
N PRO A 17 22.55 -6.81 20.11
CA PRO A 17 21.83 -5.54 20.09
C PRO A 17 20.53 -5.70 20.88
N PRO A 18 20.10 -4.65 21.61
CA PRO A 18 18.89 -4.71 22.40
C PRO A 18 17.70 -5.09 21.50
N PRO A 19 16.76 -5.90 22.01
CA PRO A 19 15.57 -6.27 21.28
C PRO A 19 14.78 -5.02 20.90
N ALA A 20 14.12 -5.05 19.74
CA ALA A 20 13.50 -3.88 19.11
C ALA A 20 12.54 -3.10 20.03
N TRP A 21 11.87 -3.76 20.98
CA TRP A 21 10.97 -3.11 21.94
C TRP A 21 11.72 -2.20 22.93
N GLU A 22 12.93 -2.57 23.32
CA GLU A 22 13.74 -1.80 24.28
C GLU A 22 14.37 -0.57 23.60
N VAL A 23 14.65 -0.67 22.30
CA VAL A 23 15.04 0.49 21.47
C VAL A 23 13.87 1.46 21.32
N ILE A 24 12.65 0.94 21.14
CA ILE A 24 11.43 1.76 21.03
C ILE A 24 11.13 2.50 22.34
N ASP A 25 11.24 1.83 23.50
CA ASP A 25 10.99 2.46 24.80
C ASP A 25 12.02 3.57 25.10
N ASN A 26 13.29 3.36 24.74
CA ASN A 26 14.34 4.36 24.90
C ASN A 26 14.13 5.58 23.98
N LEU A 27 13.63 5.37 22.76
CA LEU A 27 13.31 6.45 21.82
C LEU A 27 12.08 7.24 22.29
N GLN A 28 11.08 6.58 22.89
CA GLN A 28 9.91 7.25 23.46
C GLN A 28 10.27 8.09 24.70
N GLN A 29 11.17 7.61 25.55
CA GLN A 29 11.68 8.40 26.69
C GLN A 29 12.53 9.59 26.23
N ALA A 30 13.35 9.43 25.18
CA ALA A 30 14.12 10.53 24.61
C ALA A 30 13.21 11.63 24.02
N GLN A 31 12.10 11.26 23.38
CA GLN A 31 11.10 12.21 22.86
C GLN A 31 10.32 12.93 23.96
N GLN A 32 9.98 12.24 25.06
CA GLN A 32 9.34 12.88 26.21
C GLN A 32 10.25 13.92 26.88
N ASN A 33 11.55 13.65 26.96
CA ASN A 33 12.51 14.61 27.48
C ASN A 33 12.72 15.82 26.54
N GLN A 34 12.72 15.62 25.21
CA GLN A 34 12.81 16.71 24.24
C GLN A 34 11.57 17.61 24.23
N THR A 35 10.39 17.04 24.46
CA THR A 35 9.13 17.81 24.52
C THR A 35 9.07 18.68 25.80
N GLN A 36 9.66 18.21 26.91
CA GLN A 36 9.78 19.00 28.14
C GLN A 36 10.81 20.15 28.03
N GLU A 37 11.83 20.02 27.19
CA GLU A 37 12.79 21.10 26.93
C GLU A 37 12.19 22.19 26.02
N GLN A 38 11.34 21.83 25.04
CA GLN A 38 10.69 22.79 24.13
C GLN A 38 9.61 23.65 24.81
N ASP A 39 8.90 23.15 25.83
CA ASP A 39 7.91 23.94 26.59
C ASP A 39 8.54 25.01 27.50
N SER A 40 9.88 25.09 27.56
CA SER A 40 10.61 26.04 28.40
C SER A 40 11.20 27.26 27.67
N GLU A 41 11.13 27.33 26.33
CA GLU A 41 11.81 28.38 25.54
C GLU A 41 10.90 29.42 24.85
N ASP A 42 9.57 29.33 24.94
CA ASP A 42 8.68 30.36 24.38
C ASP A 42 8.30 31.45 25.40
N ASN A 43 9.28 32.29 25.76
CA ASN A 43 9.01 33.63 26.29
C ASN A 43 10.18 34.60 26.04
N ASP A 44 10.27 35.19 24.84
CA ASP A 44 10.53 36.62 24.66
C ASP A 44 10.26 37.05 23.21
N GLY A 45 9.73 38.26 23.01
CA GLY A 45 9.44 38.82 21.69
C GLY A 45 10.46 39.88 21.25
N GLY A 46 10.66 40.04 19.93
CA GLY A 46 11.13 41.30 19.35
C GLY A 46 12.18 41.26 18.23
N GLN A 47 11.75 41.63 17.02
CA GLN A 47 12.33 42.58 16.02
C GLN A 47 13.74 42.42 15.37
N ASP A 48 13.70 42.49 14.02
CA ASP A 48 14.53 43.26 13.04
C ASP A 48 15.88 42.74 12.42
N PHE A 49 15.88 42.75 11.06
CA PHE A 49 16.87 43.25 10.05
C PHE A 49 18.15 42.48 9.54
N ASP A 50 18.21 42.39 8.18
CA ASP A 50 19.30 42.42 7.14
C ASP A 50 20.62 41.59 7.16
N GLY A 51 21.04 41.07 5.97
CA GLY A 51 22.47 40.84 5.61
C GLY A 51 22.78 39.75 4.54
N HIS A 52 23.76 40.01 3.64
CA HIS A 52 24.14 39.26 2.41
C HIS A 52 25.25 38.19 2.52
N SER A 53 25.37 37.35 1.45
CA SER A 53 26.58 36.88 0.69
C SER A 53 27.18 35.46 0.86
N ASP A 54 27.39 34.82 -0.32
CA ASP A 54 28.51 33.96 -0.85
C ASP A 54 28.94 32.67 -0.10
N SER A 55 29.48 31.56 -0.67
CA SER A 55 29.84 31.04 -2.00
C SER A 55 30.36 29.58 -1.86
N ASP A 56 30.22 28.75 -2.91
CA ASP A 56 31.00 27.59 -3.45
C ASP A 56 32.01 26.76 -2.61
N LEU A 57 32.02 25.41 -2.85
CA LEU A 57 33.16 24.46 -3.00
C LEU A 57 32.65 23.00 -2.77
N ASP A 58 32.48 22.11 -3.76
CA ASP A 58 33.40 21.33 -4.65
C ASP A 58 33.91 19.97 -4.11
N SER A 59 33.33 18.90 -4.69
CA SER A 59 33.88 17.61 -5.16
C SER A 59 34.85 16.68 -4.38
N ALA A 60 34.41 15.41 -4.36
CA ALA A 60 35.07 14.19 -4.88
C ALA A 60 35.84 13.20 -3.98
N LEU A 61 35.75 11.93 -4.44
CA LEU A 61 36.53 10.70 -4.16
C LEU A 61 36.03 9.85 -2.96
N GLY A 62 35.73 8.56 -3.06
CA GLY A 62 35.80 7.58 -4.13
C GLY A 62 35.42 6.19 -3.59
N SER A 63 34.82 5.37 -4.46
CA SER A 63 34.80 3.89 -4.48
C SER A 63 34.79 3.08 -3.18
N ASN A 64 33.72 2.31 -2.97
CA ASN A 64 33.86 0.85 -2.80
C ASN A 64 32.64 0.10 -3.34
N LEU A 65 32.86 -0.52 -4.49
CA LEU A 65 31.96 -1.38 -5.23
C LEU A 65 32.08 -2.80 -4.64
N ALA A 66 31.59 -3.01 -3.43
CA ALA A 66 31.56 -4.33 -2.79
C ALA A 66 30.57 -4.36 -1.61
N ASP A 67 29.30 -4.02 -1.84
CA ASP A 67 28.22 -4.46 -0.92
C ASP A 67 26.85 -4.63 -1.62
N SER A 68 26.91 -4.96 -2.92
CA SER A 68 25.79 -4.94 -3.86
C SER A 68 24.77 -6.08 -3.69
N THR A 69 24.68 -6.70 -2.53
CA THR A 69 23.67 -7.76 -2.27
C THR A 69 23.02 -7.66 -0.89
N TYR A 70 23.44 -6.74 -0.02
CA TYR A 70 22.81 -6.53 1.29
C TYR A 70 22.12 -5.16 1.46
N SER A 71 22.23 -4.24 0.49
CA SER A 71 21.68 -2.87 0.60
C SER A 71 20.33 -2.63 -0.10
N LEU A 72 19.77 -3.59 -0.83
CA LEU A 72 18.46 -3.39 -1.51
C LEU A 72 17.26 -3.55 -0.56
N ASN A 73 17.43 -4.24 0.57
CA ASN A 73 16.33 -4.43 1.53
C ASN A 73 16.19 -3.24 2.48
N SER A 74 17.28 -2.57 2.88
CA SER A 74 17.22 -1.46 3.83
C SER A 74 16.73 -0.17 3.20
N SER A 75 17.16 0.15 1.97
CA SER A 75 16.79 1.41 1.30
C SER A 75 15.30 1.51 0.96
N ILE A 76 14.62 0.38 0.74
CA ILE A 76 13.16 0.36 0.55
C ILE A 76 12.43 0.82 1.83
N PHE A 77 12.94 0.45 3.02
CA PHE A 77 12.35 0.86 4.29
C PHE A 77 12.83 2.24 4.76
N GLU A 78 14.05 2.65 4.41
CA GLU A 78 14.64 3.93 4.84
C GLU A 78 14.16 5.14 4.02
N TYR A 79 13.54 4.95 2.85
CA TYR A 79 13.26 6.06 1.93
C TYR A 79 12.16 7.03 2.35
N ARG A 80 11.27 6.72 3.29
CA ARG A 80 10.08 7.57 3.55
C ARG A 80 9.64 7.57 5.02
N THR A 81 10.26 8.43 5.81
CA THR A 81 9.90 8.65 7.21
C THR A 81 9.28 10.04 7.40
N LEU A 82 8.00 10.24 7.03
CA LEU A 82 7.21 11.39 7.50
C LEU A 82 5.72 11.01 7.67
N HIS A 83 5.26 11.02 8.92
CA HIS A 83 3.88 11.21 9.43
C HIS A 83 2.67 10.65 8.64
N GLY A 84 2.75 9.42 8.10
CA GLY A 84 1.62 8.68 7.50
C GLY A 84 1.72 7.14 7.65
N HIS A 85 2.53 6.67 8.61
CA HIS A 85 3.15 5.35 8.59
C HIS A 85 2.19 4.15 8.55
N GLN A 86 1.06 4.15 9.26
CA GLN A 86 0.20 2.95 9.29
C GLN A 86 -0.57 2.72 7.98
N MET A 87 -1.08 3.78 7.36
CA MET A 87 -1.87 3.67 6.13
C MET A 87 -0.97 3.31 4.94
N MET A 88 0.21 3.93 4.83
CA MET A 88 1.19 3.56 3.78
C MET A 88 1.74 2.14 3.96
N ILE A 89 2.05 1.70 5.20
CA ILE A 89 2.49 0.31 5.43
C ILE A 89 1.37 -0.68 5.04
N LYS A 90 0.11 -0.37 5.36
CA LYS A 90 -1.03 -1.22 4.97
C LYS A 90 -1.20 -1.29 3.45
N GLN A 91 -1.08 -0.17 2.73
CA GLN A 91 -1.20 -0.12 1.27
C GLN A 91 0.00 -0.79 0.55
N LEU A 92 1.23 -0.57 1.04
CA LEU A 92 2.45 -1.22 0.54
C LEU A 92 2.39 -2.74 0.77
N SER A 93 1.92 -3.17 1.95
CA SER A 93 1.67 -4.58 2.25
C SER A 93 0.58 -5.18 1.37
N GLY A 94 -0.51 -4.42 1.13
CA GLY A 94 -1.62 -4.85 0.29
C GLY A 94 -1.19 -5.12 -1.15
N HIS A 95 -0.40 -4.22 -1.75
CA HIS A 95 0.10 -4.43 -3.11
C HIS A 95 1.02 -5.65 -3.22
N HIS A 96 2.02 -5.76 -2.36
CA HIS A 96 2.95 -6.90 -2.36
C HIS A 96 2.24 -8.23 -2.13
N PHE A 97 1.26 -8.24 -1.23
CA PHE A 97 0.45 -9.42 -0.95
C PHE A 97 -0.40 -9.85 -2.15
N THR A 98 -0.98 -8.89 -2.89
CA THR A 98 -1.69 -9.19 -4.14
C THR A 98 -0.75 -9.81 -5.18
N LEU A 99 0.47 -9.28 -5.35
CA LEU A 99 1.45 -9.89 -6.27
C LEU A 99 1.75 -11.34 -5.91
N LEU A 100 1.97 -11.64 -4.62
CA LEU A 100 2.20 -13.02 -4.17
C LEU A 100 1.01 -13.95 -4.45
N LEU A 101 -0.22 -13.45 -4.36
CA LEU A 101 -1.42 -14.23 -4.68
C LEU A 101 -1.60 -14.47 -6.18
N LEU A 102 -1.10 -13.55 -7.01
CA LEU A 102 -1.27 -13.56 -8.46
C LEU A 102 -0.04 -14.10 -9.21
N ASP A 103 0.90 -14.74 -8.50
CA ASP A 103 2.19 -15.21 -9.04
C ASP A 103 2.97 -14.08 -9.75
N ASP A 104 3.15 -12.96 -9.06
CA ASP A 104 3.84 -11.74 -9.50
C ASP A 104 3.21 -11.06 -10.73
N LYS A 105 1.91 -11.29 -10.99
CA LYS A 105 1.17 -10.59 -12.06
C LYS A 105 0.41 -9.39 -11.51
N LEU A 106 0.40 -8.30 -12.29
CA LEU A 106 -0.39 -7.10 -11.99
C LEU A 106 -1.86 -7.23 -12.37
N HIS A 107 -2.20 -8.14 -13.29
CA HIS A 107 -3.57 -8.40 -13.72
C HIS A 107 -3.73 -9.86 -14.19
N LEU A 108 -4.95 -10.39 -14.13
CA LEU A 108 -5.31 -11.72 -14.67
C LEU A 108 -6.00 -11.62 -16.03
N THR A 109 -6.54 -10.45 -16.32
CA THR A 109 -7.23 -10.13 -17.57
C THR A 109 -6.32 -10.38 -18.79
N PRO A 110 -6.82 -11.04 -19.86
CA PRO A 110 -6.06 -11.26 -21.09
C PRO A 110 -6.00 -9.98 -21.94
N LEU A 111 -5.22 -9.00 -21.50
CA LEU A 111 -5.04 -7.74 -22.19
C LEU A 111 -4.35 -7.94 -23.54
N LYS A 112 -4.78 -7.15 -24.53
CA LYS A 112 -4.13 -7.16 -25.84
C LYS A 112 -2.80 -6.39 -25.77
N PRO A 113 -1.79 -6.75 -26.58
CA PRO A 113 -0.52 -6.02 -26.57
C PRO A 113 -0.61 -4.55 -27.02
N ASP A 114 -1.70 -4.17 -27.68
CA ASP A 114 -1.93 -2.85 -28.28
C ASP A 114 -2.86 -1.94 -27.46
N ILE A 115 -3.11 -2.26 -26.19
CA ILE A 115 -3.81 -1.34 -25.28
C ILE A 115 -3.11 0.02 -25.26
N GLN A 116 -3.89 1.09 -25.12
CA GLN A 116 -3.40 2.46 -25.20
C GLN A 116 -3.63 3.21 -23.90
N ARG A 117 -4.75 2.98 -23.21
CA ARG A 117 -5.13 3.75 -22.02
C ARG A 117 -5.71 2.87 -20.91
N VAL A 118 -5.24 3.07 -19.68
CA VAL A 118 -5.67 2.35 -18.48
C VAL A 118 -6.12 3.32 -17.40
N LEU A 119 -7.18 2.96 -16.68
CA LEU A 119 -7.70 3.70 -15.54
C LEU A 119 -7.58 2.85 -14.27
N ASP A 120 -6.91 3.37 -13.23
CA ASP A 120 -6.82 2.77 -11.90
C ASP A 120 -7.62 3.61 -10.89
N ILE A 121 -8.69 3.05 -10.34
CA ILE A 121 -9.63 3.76 -9.48
C ILE A 121 -9.37 3.43 -8.02
N GLY A 122 -9.27 4.47 -7.19
CA GLY A 122 -8.83 4.31 -5.81
C GLY A 122 -7.38 3.86 -5.75
N THR A 123 -6.53 4.50 -6.58
CA THR A 123 -5.12 4.12 -6.75
C THR A 123 -4.32 4.20 -5.45
N GLY A 124 -4.81 4.96 -4.46
CA GLY A 124 -4.18 5.11 -3.16
C GLY A 124 -2.77 5.68 -3.27
N THR A 125 -1.77 4.91 -2.83
CA THR A 125 -0.35 5.26 -2.95
C THR A 125 0.21 5.11 -4.38
N ALA A 126 -0.62 4.73 -5.34
CA ALA A 126 -0.31 4.56 -6.76
C ALA A 126 0.70 3.47 -7.10
N ILE A 127 1.04 2.56 -6.18
CA ILE A 127 2.07 1.53 -6.41
C ILE A 127 1.69 0.65 -7.61
N TRP A 128 0.45 0.18 -7.66
CA TRP A 128 -0.01 -0.64 -8.79
C TRP A 128 0.06 0.13 -10.12
N ALA A 129 -0.39 1.39 -10.13
CA ALA A 129 -0.36 2.20 -11.34
C ALA A 129 1.07 2.52 -11.81
N ILE A 130 2.00 2.68 -10.88
CA ILE A 130 3.43 2.86 -11.18
C ILE A 130 4.00 1.60 -11.82
N ASP A 131 3.83 0.45 -11.16
CA ASP A 131 4.37 -0.82 -11.68
C ASP A 131 3.76 -1.17 -13.04
N PHE A 132 2.45 -0.94 -13.23
CA PHE A 132 1.80 -1.15 -14.51
C PHE A 132 2.34 -0.22 -15.60
N ALA A 133 2.54 1.06 -15.28
CA ALA A 133 3.10 2.04 -16.21
C ALA A 133 4.55 1.72 -16.60
N ASP A 134 5.35 1.22 -15.66
CA ASP A 134 6.74 0.80 -15.92
C ASP A 134 6.81 -0.47 -16.78
N GLU A 135 5.92 -1.44 -16.58
CA GLU A 135 5.80 -2.63 -17.44
C GLU A 135 5.29 -2.29 -18.85
N HIS A 136 4.51 -1.21 -18.98
CA HIS A 136 3.84 -0.81 -20.22
C HIS A 136 4.17 0.65 -20.62
N PRO A 137 5.42 0.95 -21.04
CA PRO A 137 5.86 2.33 -21.30
C PRO A 137 5.12 3.03 -22.46
N GLY A 138 4.44 2.26 -23.32
CA GLY A 138 3.63 2.79 -24.43
C GLY A 138 2.17 3.08 -24.06
N VAL A 139 1.77 2.82 -22.82
CA VAL A 139 0.39 2.91 -22.35
C VAL A 139 0.23 4.11 -21.44
N GLU A 140 -0.79 4.92 -21.66
CA GLU A 140 -1.17 6.00 -20.75
C GLU A 140 -1.94 5.41 -19.57
N VAL A 141 -1.40 5.57 -18.37
CA VAL A 141 -2.07 5.14 -17.13
C VAL A 141 -2.61 6.37 -16.43
N VAL A 142 -3.87 6.30 -16.00
CA VAL A 142 -4.53 7.35 -15.22
C VAL A 142 -4.93 6.76 -13.88
N GLY A 143 -4.42 7.31 -12.78
CA GLY A 143 -4.83 6.94 -11.43
C GLY A 143 -5.73 7.99 -10.81
N THR A 144 -6.83 7.59 -10.17
CA THR A 144 -7.72 8.48 -9.40
C THR A 144 -7.74 8.11 -7.93
N GLU A 145 -7.67 9.12 -7.06
CA GLU A 145 -7.76 8.96 -5.62
C GLU A 145 -8.32 10.26 -5.01
N ILE A 146 -9.20 10.12 -4.01
CA ILE A 146 -9.80 11.27 -3.32
C ILE A 146 -8.80 11.89 -2.32
N SER A 147 -7.91 11.07 -1.78
CA SER A 147 -6.94 11.48 -0.78
C SER A 147 -5.64 12.00 -1.43
N PRO A 148 -5.05 13.11 -0.94
CA PRO A 148 -3.78 13.63 -1.45
C PRO A 148 -2.59 12.84 -0.87
N ILE A 149 -2.50 11.55 -1.16
CA ILE A 149 -1.46 10.62 -0.65
C ILE A 149 -0.49 10.14 -1.73
N GLN A 150 -0.44 10.88 -2.83
CA GLN A 150 0.23 10.50 -4.07
C GLN A 150 1.74 10.76 -3.97
N PRO A 151 2.58 9.92 -4.58
CA PRO A 151 4.03 10.10 -4.56
C PRO A 151 4.45 11.34 -5.37
N SER A 152 5.54 11.98 -4.94
CA SER A 152 6.11 13.14 -5.62
C SER A 152 6.75 12.83 -6.99
N TRP A 153 6.94 11.54 -7.29
CA TRP A 153 7.54 11.07 -8.53
C TRP A 153 6.73 9.89 -9.07
N VAL A 154 6.40 9.96 -10.36
CA VAL A 154 5.66 8.94 -11.11
C VAL A 154 6.28 8.79 -12.51
N PRO A 155 6.11 7.63 -13.17
CA PRO A 155 6.50 7.43 -14.57
C PRO A 155 5.88 8.48 -15.50
N SER A 156 6.55 8.82 -16.60
CA SER A 156 6.08 9.88 -17.51
C SER A 156 4.77 9.58 -18.22
N ASN A 157 4.42 8.29 -18.32
CA ASN A 157 3.17 7.79 -18.89
C ASN A 157 2.07 7.56 -17.83
N LEU A 158 2.33 7.85 -16.55
CA LEU A 158 1.34 7.84 -15.47
C LEU A 158 0.89 9.27 -15.14
N ARG A 159 -0.42 9.49 -15.12
CA ARG A 159 -1.04 10.71 -14.62
C ARG A 159 -1.88 10.39 -13.39
N LEU A 160 -1.57 11.02 -12.27
CA LEU A 160 -2.42 10.98 -11.10
C LEU A 160 -3.35 12.19 -11.13
N SER A 161 -4.65 11.92 -11.23
CA SER A 161 -5.67 12.94 -11.15
C SER A 161 -6.00 13.20 -9.69
N GLU A 162 -5.86 14.44 -9.25
CA GLU A 162 -6.20 14.79 -7.87
C GLU A 162 -7.71 15.01 -7.75
N ILE A 163 -8.35 14.27 -6.82
CA ILE A 163 -9.71 14.53 -6.32
C ILE A 163 -10.83 14.21 -7.34
N GLU A 164 -10.96 12.94 -7.70
CA GLU A 164 -12.20 12.40 -8.26
C GLU A 164 -12.76 11.33 -7.32
N ASP A 165 -13.92 11.60 -6.72
CA ASP A 165 -14.66 10.59 -5.96
C ASP A 165 -15.30 9.59 -6.94
N CYS A 166 -14.94 8.31 -6.80
CA CYS A 166 -15.49 7.24 -7.64
C CYS A 166 -17.02 7.06 -7.52
N ASN A 167 -17.64 7.65 -6.49
CA ASN A 167 -19.08 7.64 -6.26
C ASN A 167 -19.83 8.73 -7.05
N ASP A 168 -19.12 9.72 -7.58
CA ASP A 168 -19.70 10.77 -8.43
C ASP A 168 -19.66 10.35 -9.91
N SER A 169 -20.31 11.12 -10.79
CA SER A 169 -20.21 10.92 -12.23
C SER A 169 -18.80 11.21 -12.73
N TRP A 170 -18.25 10.33 -13.58
CA TRP A 170 -16.87 10.45 -14.01
C TRP A 170 -16.74 11.45 -15.17
N THR A 171 -15.66 12.22 -15.20
CA THR A 171 -15.45 13.27 -16.20
C THR A 171 -14.77 12.77 -17.48
N PHE A 172 -14.42 11.48 -17.51
CA PHE A 172 -13.72 10.87 -18.62
C PHE A 172 -14.58 10.74 -19.87
N ARG A 173 -13.92 10.73 -21.03
CA ARG A 173 -14.58 10.49 -22.30
C ARG A 173 -15.14 9.06 -22.33
N PRO A 174 -16.40 8.85 -22.78
CA PRO A 174 -16.93 7.51 -22.99
C PRO A 174 -16.09 6.70 -23.98
N GLY A 175 -15.87 5.43 -23.69
CA GLY A 175 -15.11 4.51 -24.54
C GLY A 175 -13.63 4.89 -24.74
N SER A 176 -12.98 5.46 -23.73
CA SER A 176 -11.62 5.99 -23.82
C SER A 176 -10.54 5.21 -23.08
N PHE A 177 -10.90 4.15 -22.34
CA PHE A 177 -9.95 3.27 -21.64
C PHE A 177 -10.09 1.82 -22.11
N ASP A 178 -8.98 1.17 -22.40
CA ASP A 178 -8.95 -0.24 -22.81
C ASP A 178 -9.02 -1.18 -21.60
N PHE A 179 -8.63 -0.69 -20.42
CA PHE A 179 -8.66 -1.43 -19.17
C PHE A 179 -9.01 -0.51 -18.00
N VAL A 180 -9.91 -0.97 -17.14
CA VAL A 180 -10.27 -0.29 -15.89
C VAL A 180 -9.96 -1.25 -14.72
N HIS A 181 -9.17 -0.78 -13.77
CA HIS A 181 -8.75 -1.55 -12.60
C HIS A 181 -9.29 -0.90 -11.32
N LEU A 182 -9.78 -1.74 -10.41
CA LEU A 182 -10.24 -1.34 -9.07
C LEU A 182 -9.70 -2.35 -8.05
N ARG A 183 -9.23 -1.88 -6.90
CA ARG A 183 -8.76 -2.79 -5.85
C ARG A 183 -8.97 -2.24 -4.45
N PHE A 184 -9.52 -3.07 -3.56
CA PHE A 184 -9.76 -2.79 -2.14
C PHE A 184 -10.64 -1.55 -1.90
N MET A 185 -11.72 -1.47 -2.66
CA MET A 185 -12.72 -0.40 -2.61
C MET A 185 -13.89 -0.69 -1.65
N LEU A 186 -13.87 -1.85 -0.98
CA LEU A 186 -14.74 -2.19 0.15
C LEU A 186 -14.88 -1.03 1.15
N GLY A 187 -16.10 -0.54 1.34
CA GLY A 187 -16.40 0.56 2.27
C GLY A 187 -16.07 1.97 1.74
N SER A 188 -15.50 2.08 0.53
CA SER A 188 -15.30 3.35 -0.19
C SER A 188 -16.39 3.60 -1.23
N ILE A 189 -16.88 2.55 -1.89
CA ILE A 189 -17.98 2.60 -2.85
C ILE A 189 -19.32 2.46 -2.12
N ASN A 190 -20.24 3.39 -2.37
CA ASN A 190 -21.60 3.40 -1.84
C ASN A 190 -22.57 2.61 -2.73
N ASP A 191 -22.45 2.74 -4.06
CA ASP A 191 -23.28 2.05 -5.05
C ASP A 191 -22.40 1.42 -6.13
N TRP A 192 -22.17 0.12 -5.98
CA TRP A 192 -21.34 -0.65 -6.91
C TRP A 192 -21.92 -0.73 -8.32
N ILE A 193 -23.25 -0.76 -8.46
CA ILE A 193 -23.90 -0.80 -9.79
C ILE A 193 -23.65 0.53 -10.50
N ALA A 194 -23.80 1.66 -9.81
CA ALA A 194 -23.50 2.97 -10.37
C ALA A 194 -22.02 3.08 -10.77
N THR A 195 -21.09 2.70 -9.89
CA THR A 195 -19.65 2.73 -10.18
C THR A 195 -19.30 1.85 -11.38
N PHE A 196 -19.85 0.63 -11.48
CA PHE A 196 -19.59 -0.23 -12.64
C PHE A 196 -20.27 0.26 -13.92
N LYS A 197 -21.37 1.01 -13.85
CA LYS A 197 -21.97 1.68 -15.02
C LYS A 197 -21.11 2.82 -15.56
N GLU A 198 -20.50 3.60 -14.66
CA GLU A 198 -19.51 4.60 -15.05
C GLU A 198 -18.29 3.91 -15.66
N ALA A 199 -17.80 2.82 -15.04
CA ALA A 199 -16.71 1.99 -15.59
C ALA A 199 -17.02 1.46 -16.99
N PHE A 200 -18.23 0.93 -17.19
CA PHE A 200 -18.70 0.46 -18.48
C PHE A 200 -18.76 1.58 -19.52
N THR A 201 -19.20 2.77 -19.12
CA THR A 201 -19.30 3.93 -20.01
C THR A 201 -17.94 4.41 -20.52
N VAL A 202 -16.93 4.44 -19.65
CA VAL A 202 -15.58 4.89 -20.02
C VAL A 202 -14.75 3.80 -20.68
N CYS A 203 -15.12 2.53 -20.49
CA CYS A 203 -14.46 1.38 -21.11
C CYS A 203 -14.71 1.35 -22.62
N ALA A 204 -13.64 1.22 -23.39
CA ALA A 204 -13.67 1.10 -24.84
C ALA A 204 -14.37 -0.19 -25.26
N PRO A 205 -15.00 -0.24 -26.45
CA PRO A 205 -15.59 -1.48 -26.96
C PRO A 205 -14.56 -2.62 -27.03
N GLY A 206 -14.80 -3.68 -26.26
CA GLY A 206 -13.89 -4.82 -26.15
C GLY A 206 -12.72 -4.62 -25.17
N GLY A 207 -12.75 -3.54 -24.39
CA GLY A 207 -11.91 -3.36 -23.21
C GLY A 207 -12.41 -4.19 -22.02
N TRP A 208 -11.65 -4.15 -20.94
CA TRP A 208 -11.88 -4.99 -19.76
C TRP A 208 -12.01 -4.18 -18.49
N ILE A 209 -12.64 -4.79 -17.50
CA ILE A 209 -12.62 -4.34 -16.12
C ILE A 209 -12.12 -5.47 -15.23
N GLU A 210 -11.29 -5.13 -14.25
CA GLU A 210 -10.82 -6.05 -13.23
C GLU A 210 -10.97 -5.42 -11.85
N SER A 211 -11.55 -6.17 -10.92
CA SER A 211 -11.84 -5.70 -9.57
C SER A 211 -11.41 -6.73 -8.54
N TYR A 212 -10.51 -6.33 -7.62
CA TYR A 212 -10.04 -7.18 -6.53
C TYR A 212 -10.59 -6.69 -5.20
N GLU A 213 -11.27 -7.57 -4.47
CA GLU A 213 -11.78 -7.27 -3.13
C GLU A 213 -11.32 -8.28 -2.10
N VAL A 214 -11.37 -7.84 -0.84
CA VAL A 214 -11.07 -8.68 0.32
C VAL A 214 -12.34 -8.90 1.12
N SER A 215 -12.51 -10.10 1.65
CA SER A 215 -13.62 -10.40 2.55
C SER A 215 -13.42 -9.67 3.88
N SER A 216 -14.45 -8.98 4.37
CA SER A 216 -14.47 -8.44 5.73
C SER A 216 -14.59 -9.54 6.79
N THR A 217 -15.09 -10.72 6.40
CA THR A 217 -15.24 -11.90 7.25
C THR A 217 -14.03 -12.81 7.07
N MET A 218 -13.37 -13.13 8.18
CA MET A 218 -12.27 -14.09 8.21
C MET A 218 -12.81 -15.50 8.44
N GLU A 219 -12.42 -16.42 7.57
CA GLU A 219 -12.80 -17.84 7.61
C GLU A 219 -11.54 -18.70 7.61
N SER A 220 -11.65 -19.91 8.16
CA SER A 220 -10.55 -20.88 8.22
C SER A 220 -11.00 -22.24 7.75
N ASP A 221 -10.18 -22.91 6.94
CA ASP A 221 -10.43 -24.29 6.49
C ASP A 221 -10.05 -25.36 7.55
N ASP A 222 -9.34 -24.97 8.61
CA ASP A 222 -8.72 -25.85 9.61
C ASP A 222 -9.23 -25.59 11.05
N ASP A 223 -10.38 -24.92 11.18
CA ASP A 223 -10.98 -24.51 12.46
C ASP A 223 -10.09 -23.58 13.33
N SER A 224 -9.03 -22.97 12.75
CA SER A 224 -8.18 -22.01 13.45
C SER A 224 -8.90 -20.70 13.82
N ILE A 225 -10.08 -20.46 13.26
CA ILE A 225 -11.01 -19.40 13.66
C ILE A 225 -12.27 -20.05 14.29
N PRO A 226 -12.26 -20.28 15.62
CA PRO A 226 -13.41 -20.86 16.29
C PRO A 226 -14.63 -19.94 16.25
N GLU A 227 -15.81 -20.55 16.34
CA GLU A 227 -17.08 -19.83 16.52
C GLU A 227 -17.06 -18.99 17.81
N GLY A 228 -17.54 -17.74 17.73
CA GLY A 228 -17.54 -16.76 18.82
C GLY A 228 -16.19 -16.07 19.08
N SER A 229 -15.12 -16.46 18.37
CA SER A 229 -13.81 -15.81 18.48
C SER A 229 -13.87 -14.32 18.10
N ALA A 230 -12.89 -13.55 18.56
CA ALA A 230 -12.78 -12.14 18.18
C ALA A 230 -12.62 -11.96 16.66
N MET A 231 -11.92 -12.89 16.00
CA MET A 231 -11.72 -12.87 14.56
C MET A 231 -13.03 -13.13 13.78
N GLN A 232 -13.86 -14.06 14.24
CA GLN A 232 -15.18 -14.28 13.62
C GLN A 232 -16.11 -13.06 13.84
N ARG A 233 -16.09 -12.48 15.05
CA ARG A 233 -16.91 -11.30 15.38
C ARG A 233 -16.49 -10.04 14.62
N TRP A 234 -15.24 -9.95 14.17
CA TRP A 234 -14.74 -8.82 13.40
C TRP A 234 -15.60 -8.54 12.16
N GLY A 235 -15.84 -9.56 11.32
CA GLY A 235 -16.65 -9.43 10.11
C GLY A 235 -18.07 -8.94 10.41
N GLN A 236 -18.70 -9.50 11.43
CA GLN A 236 -20.05 -9.09 11.87
C GLN A 236 -20.11 -7.61 12.24
N VAL A 237 -19.10 -7.10 12.96
CA VAL A 237 -19.04 -5.69 13.35
C VAL A 237 -18.90 -4.78 12.13
N PHE A 238 -18.08 -5.15 11.15
CA PHE A 238 -17.91 -4.39 9.91
C PHE A 238 -19.17 -4.40 9.05
N GLU A 239 -19.83 -5.55 8.90
CA GLU A 239 -21.09 -5.65 8.16
C GLU A 239 -22.20 -4.83 8.84
N GLU A 240 -22.41 -4.99 10.16
CA GLU A 240 -23.41 -4.21 10.89
C GLU A 240 -23.13 -2.71 10.88
N GLY A 241 -21.86 -2.32 11.08
CA GLY A 241 -21.42 -0.93 11.05
C GLY A 241 -21.59 -0.31 9.66
N GLY A 242 -21.21 -1.06 8.62
CA GLY A 242 -21.38 -0.70 7.22
C GLY A 242 -22.84 -0.44 6.87
N LEU A 243 -23.72 -1.40 7.17
CA LEU A 243 -25.16 -1.26 6.90
C LEU A 243 -25.75 -0.01 7.55
N ARG A 244 -25.33 0.33 8.78
CA ARG A 244 -25.76 1.56 9.46
C ARG A 244 -25.19 2.83 8.83
N ALA A 245 -23.99 2.75 8.27
CA ALA A 245 -23.33 3.83 7.54
C ALA A 245 -23.79 3.95 6.07
N GLY A 246 -24.67 3.05 5.60
CA GLY A 246 -25.13 3.02 4.21
C GLY A 246 -24.10 2.46 3.22
N ARG A 247 -23.15 1.64 3.68
CA ARG A 247 -22.09 1.04 2.85
C ARG A 247 -22.02 -0.47 3.08
N SER A 248 -21.99 -1.26 2.01
CA SER A 248 -21.86 -2.71 2.17
C SER A 248 -20.41 -3.12 2.44
N PHE A 249 -20.24 -3.99 3.44
CA PHE A 249 -18.99 -4.71 3.69
C PHE A 249 -19.07 -6.20 3.31
N ALA A 250 -20.19 -6.62 2.71
CA ALA A 250 -20.48 -8.00 2.35
C ALA A 250 -20.27 -8.27 0.84
N ILE A 251 -19.30 -7.59 0.22
CA ILE A 251 -19.11 -7.54 -1.23
C ILE A 251 -18.91 -8.92 -1.87
N ILE A 252 -18.02 -9.73 -1.28
CA ILE A 252 -17.76 -11.10 -1.73
C ILE A 252 -18.92 -12.03 -1.36
N ARG A 253 -19.38 -11.97 -0.10
CA ARG A 253 -20.45 -12.85 0.43
C ARG A 253 -21.75 -12.74 -0.37
N GLU A 254 -22.07 -11.55 -0.86
CA GLU A 254 -23.29 -11.25 -1.61
C GLU A 254 -23.07 -11.18 -3.13
N ASP A 255 -21.88 -11.54 -3.61
CA ASP A 255 -21.52 -11.57 -5.03
C ASP A 255 -21.84 -10.22 -5.74
N VAL A 256 -21.58 -9.13 -5.03
CA VAL A 256 -21.95 -7.76 -5.42
C VAL A 256 -21.21 -7.38 -6.69
N GLN A 257 -19.93 -7.70 -6.81
CA GLN A 257 -19.11 -7.35 -7.97
C GLN A 257 -19.66 -7.98 -9.24
N LYS A 258 -19.91 -9.30 -9.24
CA LYS A 258 -20.43 -10.00 -10.42
C LYS A 258 -21.81 -9.47 -10.80
N THR A 259 -22.72 -9.36 -9.84
CA THR A 259 -24.09 -8.87 -10.09
C THR A 259 -24.08 -7.45 -10.66
N ALA A 260 -23.26 -6.57 -10.08
CA ALA A 260 -23.17 -5.19 -10.52
C ALA A 260 -22.48 -5.02 -11.88
N MET A 261 -21.48 -5.86 -12.19
CA MET A 261 -20.88 -5.91 -13.54
C MET A 261 -21.88 -6.40 -14.60
N GLU A 262 -22.68 -7.44 -14.30
CA GLU A 262 -23.74 -7.93 -15.19
C GLU A 262 -24.79 -6.83 -15.46
N GLU A 263 -25.24 -6.14 -14.41
CA GLU A 263 -26.20 -5.05 -14.54
C GLU A 263 -25.65 -3.81 -15.25
N ALA A 264 -24.36 -3.54 -15.14
CA ALA A 264 -23.69 -2.47 -15.88
C ALA A 264 -23.61 -2.76 -17.39
N GLY A 265 -23.66 -4.04 -17.78
CA GLY A 265 -23.62 -4.49 -19.17
C GLY A 265 -22.33 -5.20 -19.57
N PHE A 266 -21.44 -5.49 -18.62
CA PHE A 266 -20.27 -6.33 -18.90
C PHE A 266 -20.68 -7.76 -19.23
N VAL A 267 -19.86 -8.42 -20.03
CA VAL A 267 -20.05 -9.80 -20.49
C VAL A 267 -18.76 -10.60 -20.27
N ASN A 268 -18.84 -11.93 -20.35
CA ASN A 268 -17.70 -12.83 -20.10
C ASN A 268 -17.08 -12.62 -18.70
N ILE A 269 -17.93 -12.56 -17.68
CA ILE A 269 -17.49 -12.31 -16.31
C ILE A 269 -16.90 -13.60 -15.73
N HIS A 270 -15.67 -13.49 -15.23
CA HIS A 270 -14.95 -14.53 -14.53
C HIS A 270 -14.78 -14.12 -13.07
N VAL A 271 -15.06 -15.04 -12.16
CA VAL A 271 -14.90 -14.84 -10.71
C VAL A 271 -13.97 -15.93 -10.19
N GLU A 272 -12.96 -15.53 -9.43
CA GLU A 272 -11.99 -16.44 -8.82
C GLU A 272 -11.78 -16.05 -7.35
N ASP A 273 -12.04 -17.01 -6.45
CA ASP A 273 -11.79 -16.84 -5.02
C ASP A 273 -10.38 -17.31 -4.68
N LEU A 274 -9.52 -16.37 -4.28
CA LEU A 274 -8.14 -16.66 -3.90
C LEU A 274 -8.02 -16.82 -2.39
N LYS A 275 -7.59 -18.00 -1.93
CA LYS A 275 -7.35 -18.27 -0.51
C LYS A 275 -5.94 -17.87 -0.11
N VAL A 276 -5.86 -17.12 0.98
CA VAL A 276 -4.60 -16.70 1.57
C VAL A 276 -4.18 -17.72 2.61
N ARG A 277 -2.96 -18.24 2.47
CA ARG A 277 -2.34 -19.01 3.55
C ARG A 277 -1.69 -18.06 4.55
N LEU A 278 -2.25 -18.00 5.76
CA LEU A 278 -1.58 -17.31 6.86
C LEU A 278 -0.41 -18.17 7.36
N PRO A 279 0.76 -17.57 7.67
CA PRO A 279 1.87 -18.32 8.25
C PRO A 279 1.45 -18.90 9.61
N GLU A 280 1.90 -20.13 9.90
CA GLU A 280 1.70 -20.76 11.19
C GLU A 280 2.20 -19.82 12.29
N GLN A 281 1.33 -19.46 13.23
CA GLN A 281 1.75 -18.71 14.39
C GLN A 281 2.70 -19.58 15.20
N SER A 282 4.00 -19.27 15.16
CA SER A 282 4.96 -19.84 16.09
C SER A 282 4.45 -19.53 17.50
N THR A 283 3.96 -20.54 18.20
CA THR A 283 3.55 -20.43 19.60
C THR A 283 4.81 -20.26 20.45
N GLN A 284 5.40 -19.07 20.41
CA GLN A 284 6.25 -18.62 21.50
C GLN A 284 5.33 -18.35 22.68
N LYS A 285 5.07 -19.41 23.45
CA LYS A 285 4.55 -19.30 24.80
C LYS A 285 5.48 -18.34 25.57
N ARG A 286 4.98 -17.15 25.88
CA ARG A 286 5.56 -16.30 26.93
C ARG A 286 5.39 -16.98 28.29
#